data_AF-A0A1F8LVA3-F1
#
_entry.id   AF-A0A1F8LVA3-F1
#
_cell.length_a   1.000
_cell.length_b   1.000
_cell.length_c   1.000
_cell.angle_alpha   90.00
_cell.angle_beta   90.00
_cell.angle_gamma   90.00
#
_symmetry.space_group_name_H-M   'P 1'
#
loop_
_entity.id
_entity.type
_entity.pdbx_description
1 polymer ?
#
loop_
_entity_poly.entity_id
_entity_poly.type
_entity_poly.pdbx_seq_one_letter_code
_entity_poly.pdbx_strand_id
1 'polypeptide(L)' 'MATDTEKTRVVEVFPATAEHWLDLEGLFGTHGAYAGCWCMFWRLIRSDLKQLKGEGTKAVLREMILNEVPGILAYVHNQV' A
#
# COMPACT_ATOMS: atom_id res chain seq x y z
N MET A 1 30.83 -17.01 -8.10
CA MET A 1 29.79 -17.73 -7.32
C MET A 1 30.02 -17.43 -5.85
N ALA A 2 29.62 -16.25 -5.41
CA ALA A 2 29.68 -15.89 -4.00
C ALA A 2 28.35 -16.31 -3.37
N THR A 3 28.46 -17.24 -2.42
CA THR A 3 27.38 -17.73 -1.56
C THR A 3 26.67 -16.56 -0.91
N ASP A 4 25.36 -16.46 -1.15
CA ASP A 4 24.46 -15.49 -0.53
C ASP A 4 24.36 -15.86 0.95
N THR A 5 25.30 -15.34 1.75
CA THR A 5 25.32 -15.49 3.19
C THR A 5 24.04 -14.89 3.74
N GLU A 6 23.24 -15.76 4.34
CA GLU A 6 22.05 -15.52 5.15
C GLU A 6 22.20 -14.27 6.03
N LYS A 7 21.81 -13.11 5.49
CA LYS A 7 21.68 -11.87 6.26
C LYS A 7 20.28 -11.86 6.86
N THR A 8 20.19 -12.14 8.16
CA THR A 8 18.99 -11.80 8.93
C THR A 8 18.75 -10.30 8.80
N ARG A 9 17.69 -9.90 8.09
CA ARG A 9 17.26 -8.52 8.02
C ARG A 9 16.20 -8.30 9.08
N VAL A 10 16.38 -7.26 9.89
CA VAL A 10 15.33 -6.79 10.78
C VAL A 10 14.23 -6.17 9.91
N VAL A 11 13.00 -6.63 10.11
CA VAL A 11 11.81 -6.08 9.46
C VAL A 11 11.00 -5.40 10.54
N GLU A 12 10.77 -4.10 10.38
CA GLU A 12 9.90 -3.33 11.26
C GLU A 12 8.51 -3.25 10.63
N VAL A 13 7.47 -3.51 11.40
CA VAL A 13 6.09 -3.59 10.88
C VAL A 13 5.22 -2.59 11.61
N PHE A 14 4.57 -1.71 10.86
CA PHE A 14 3.71 -0.66 11.38
C PHE A 14 2.31 -0.73 10.76
N PRO A 15 1.26 -0.29 11.48
CA PRO A 15 -0.07 -0.14 10.89
C PRO A 15 -0.07 0.93 9.78
N ALA A 16 -0.82 0.69 8.71
CA ALA A 16 -1.00 1.64 7.62
C ALA A 16 -1.99 2.76 8.02
N THR A 17 -1.56 3.63 8.91
CA THR A 17 -2.33 4.79 9.39
C THR A 17 -2.12 6.01 8.51
N ALA A 18 -2.84 7.10 8.79
CA ALA A 18 -2.69 8.38 8.08
C ALA A 18 -1.26 8.94 8.14
N GLU A 19 -0.52 8.64 9.22
CA GLU A 19 0.88 9.05 9.39
C GLU A 19 1.81 8.40 8.35
N HIS A 20 1.50 7.18 7.90
CA HIS A 20 2.28 6.44 6.91
C HIS A 20 1.73 6.55 5.48
N TRP A 21 0.86 7.54 5.19
CA TRP A 21 0.25 7.68 3.86
C TRP A 21 1.28 7.82 2.74
N LEU A 22 2.31 8.64 2.95
CA LEU A 22 3.35 8.88 1.93
C LEU A 22 4.16 7.62 1.62
N ASP A 23 4.41 6.79 2.63
CA ASP A 23 5.10 5.51 2.44
C ASP A 23 4.23 4.54 1.65
N LEU A 24 2.95 4.42 1.99
CA LEU A 24 2.00 3.59 1.25
C LEU A 24 1.85 4.05 -0.21
N GLU A 25 1.75 5.36 -0.42
CA GLU A 25 1.67 5.96 -1.76
C GLU A 25 2.95 5.68 -2.57
N GLY A 26 4.12 5.79 -1.94
CA GLY A 26 5.40 5.45 -2.53
C GLY A 26 5.52 3.97 -2.90
N LEU A 27 5.13 3.07 -1.99
CA LEU A 27 5.12 1.62 -2.19
C LEU A 27 4.27 1.22 -3.40
N PHE A 28 3.09 1.84 -3.54
CA PHE A 28 2.16 1.54 -4.63
C PHE A 28 2.58 2.20 -5.95
N GLY A 29 3.37 3.27 -5.88
CA GLY A 29 3.91 3.99 -7.01
C GLY A 29 2.85 4.73 -7.83
N THR A 30 3.29 5.32 -8.94
CA THR A 30 2.45 6.17 -9.81
C THR A 30 1.26 5.44 -10.43
N HIS A 31 1.32 4.11 -10.53
CA HIS A 31 0.27 3.30 -11.11
C HIS A 31 -0.69 2.70 -10.08
N GLY A 32 -0.48 2.92 -8.78
CA GLY A 32 -1.43 2.52 -7.74
C GLY A 32 -1.59 1.02 -7.56
N ALA A 33 -0.54 0.37 -7.06
CA ALA A 33 -0.47 -1.08 -6.89
C ALA A 33 -0.78 -1.82 -8.21
N TYR A 34 -1.46 -2.96 -8.16
CA TYR A 34 -1.81 -3.71 -9.35
C TYR A 34 -2.89 -2.99 -10.17
N ALA A 35 -2.49 -2.45 -11.33
CA ALA A 35 -3.37 -1.83 -12.31
C ALA A 35 -4.28 -0.72 -11.74
N GLY A 36 -3.77 0.17 -10.88
CA GLY A 36 -4.55 1.29 -10.32
C GLY A 36 -5.65 0.85 -9.37
N CYS A 37 -5.59 -0.37 -8.84
CA CYS A 37 -6.61 -0.87 -7.94
C CYS A 37 -6.53 -0.20 -6.56
N TRP A 38 -5.36 0.31 -6.15
CA TRP A 38 -5.13 0.86 -4.81
C TRP A 38 -5.68 -0.05 -3.70
N CYS A 39 -5.52 -1.37 -3.85
CA CYS A 39 -6.07 -2.41 -2.97
C CYS A 39 -7.59 -2.36 -2.74
N MET A 40 -8.33 -1.63 -3.57
CA MET A 40 -9.80 -1.53 -3.49
C MET A 40 -10.54 -2.63 -4.25
N PHE A 41 -9.81 -3.51 -4.97
CA PHE A 41 -10.43 -4.55 -5.80
C PHE A 41 -11.42 -5.45 -5.04
N TRP A 42 -11.12 -5.78 -3.78
CA TRP A 42 -11.97 -6.61 -2.93
C TRP A 42 -12.91 -5.81 -2.03
N ARG A 43 -12.75 -4.48 -1.97
CA ARG A 43 -13.52 -3.59 -1.07
C ARG A 43 -14.66 -2.86 -1.79
N LEU A 44 -14.51 -2.61 -3.09
CA LEU A 44 -15.50 -1.93 -3.91
C LEU A 44 -16.27 -2.93 -4.78
N ILE A 45 -17.53 -2.60 -5.06
CA ILE A 45 -18.28 -3.30 -6.11
C ILE A 45 -17.64 -3.02 -7.48
N ARG A 46 -17.81 -3.97 -8.41
CA ARG A 46 -17.11 -3.94 -9.71
C ARG A 46 -17.44 -2.70 -10.56
N SER A 47 -18.66 -2.17 -10.47
CA SER A 47 -19.04 -0.93 -11.15
C SER A 47 -18.22 0.26 -10.66
N ASP A 48 -18.09 0.39 -9.35
CA ASP A 48 -17.44 1.54 -8.70
C ASP A 48 -15.93 1.46 -8.91
N LEU A 49 -15.35 0.26 -8.78
CA LEU A 49 -13.96 0.03 -9.11
C LEU A 49 -13.63 0.43 -10.56
N LYS A 50 -14.53 0.14 -11.51
CA LYS A 50 -14.34 0.53 -12.92
C LYS A 50 -14.43 2.04 -13.12
N GLN A 51 -15.34 2.71 -12.41
CA GLN A 51 -15.55 4.16 -12.53
C GLN A 51 -14.43 4.97 -11.84
N LEU A 52 -13.93 4.50 -10.70
CA LEU A 52 -12.98 5.23 -9.85
C LEU A 52 -11.52 4.87 -10.11
N LYS A 53 -11.23 3.84 -10.93
CA LYS A 53 -9.89 3.28 -11.13
C LYS A 53 -8.78 4.34 -11.26
N GLY A 54 -7.70 4.20 -10.49
CA GLY A 54 -6.60 5.17 -10.45
C GLY A 54 -6.78 6.17 -9.31
N GLU A 55 -6.85 7.46 -9.62
CA GLU A 55 -6.94 8.50 -8.58
C GLU A 55 -8.21 8.43 -7.73
N GLY A 56 -9.32 7.90 -8.28
CA GLY A 56 -10.55 7.71 -7.50
C GLY A 56 -10.41 6.60 -6.46
N THR A 57 -9.87 5.44 -6.83
CA THR A 57 -9.61 4.34 -5.88
C THR A 57 -8.53 4.71 -4.87
N LYS A 58 -7.56 5.55 -5.26
CA LYS A 58 -6.62 6.18 -4.34
C LYS A 58 -7.31 7.07 -3.32
N ALA A 59 -8.25 7.92 -3.76
CA ALA A 59 -9.02 8.79 -2.88
C ALA A 59 -9.85 7.98 -1.88
N VAL A 60 -10.47 6.88 -2.32
CA VAL A 60 -11.20 5.95 -1.44
C VAL A 60 -10.28 5.36 -0.38
N LEU A 61 -9.09 4.86 -0.76
CA LEU A 61 -8.12 4.34 0.21
C LEU A 61 -7.64 5.44 1.17
N ARG A 62 -7.46 6.67 0.69
CA ARG A 62 -7.05 7.81 1.51
C ARG A 62 -8.09 8.16 2.57
N GLU A 63 -9.37 8.22 2.19
CA GLU A 63 -10.47 8.46 3.11
C GLU A 63 -10.62 7.33 4.14
N MET A 64 -10.47 6.09 3.69
CA MET A 64 -10.48 4.90 4.53
C MET A 64 -9.40 4.95 5.62
N ILE A 65 -8.17 5.33 5.27
CA ILE A 65 -7.04 5.45 6.21
C ILE A 65 -7.26 6.48 7.31
N LEU A 66 -8.14 7.48 7.10
CA LEU A 66 -8.47 8.46 8.14
C LEU A 66 -9.38 7.88 9.22
N ASN A 67 -10.09 6.80 8.93
CA ASN A 67 -11.14 6.25 9.81
C ASN A 67 -10.82 4.83 10.30
N GLU A 68 -9.99 4.08 9.56
CA GLU A 68 -9.59 2.71 9.89
C GLU A 68 -8.15 2.42 9.49
N VAL A 69 -7.64 1.25 9.92
CA VAL A 69 -6.31 0.75 9.56
C VAL A 69 -6.48 -0.35 8.50
N PRO A 70 -6.34 -0.04 7.19
CA PRO A 70 -6.62 -1.01 6.13
C PRO A 70 -5.54 -2.07 5.92
N GLY A 71 -4.41 -1.99 6.62
CA GLY A 71 -3.32 -2.95 6.49
C GLY A 71 -2.09 -2.61 7.32
N ILE A 72 -0.96 -3.19 6.93
CA ILE A 72 0.35 -2.99 7.56
C ILE A 72 1.38 -2.63 6.50
N LEU A 73 2.41 -1.89 6.91
CA LEU A 73 3.60 -1.58 6.12
C LEU A 73 4.79 -2.24 6.80
N ALA A 74 5.65 -2.87 6.01
CA ALA A 74 6.86 -3.52 6.48
C ALA A 74 8.07 -2.77 5.92
N TYR A 75 9.00 -2.42 6.79
CA TYR A 75 10.17 -1.62 6.46
C TYR A 75 11.43 -2.46 6.59
N VAL A 76 12.33 -2.30 5.61
CA VAL A 76 13.68 -2.86 5.62
C VAL A 76 14.65 -1.71 5.40
N HIS A 77 15.59 -1.52 6.33
CA HIS A 77 16.51 -0.37 6.33
C HIS A 77 15.78 0.98 6.21
N ASN A 78 14.66 1.14 6.93
CA ASN A 78 13.85 2.36 6.93
C ASN A 78 13.23 2.73 5.57
N GLN A 79 13.03 1.73 4.70
CA GLN A 79 12.31 1.84 3.43
C GLN A 79 11.18 0.80 3.38
N VAL A 80 10.01 1.25 2.93
CA VAL A 80 8.84 0.42 2.68
C VAL A 80 8.94 -0.34 1.36
#